data_AF-A0AAD6UZ74-F1
#
_entry.id   AF-A0AAD6UZ74-F1
#
_cell.length_a   1.000
_cell.length_b   1.000
_cell.length_c   1.000
_cell.angle_alpha   90.00
_cell.angle_beta   90.00
_cell.angle_gamma   90.00
#
_symmetry.space_group_name_H-M   'P 1'
#
loop_
_entity.id
_entity.type
_entity.pdbx_description
1 polymer ?
#
loop_
_entity_poly.entity_id
_entity_poly.type
_entity_poly.pdbx_seq_one_letter_code
_entity_poly.pdbx_strand_id
1 'polypeptide(L)'
;MSQRLHLSSTEIAIFLDMPLRVVQQVRQVWNEVGEVARHRTRSGRAPLMSRVAVDMMLGMLEHTPDLYLDEIQEQLLAVHGLELSLRTICHTLKQLGMTSKKAGGFFFFEILSKPAAERCEEARREFALEVGKYPPEYLVTADESAVNLLTTYHINGWSHKGTRSRKACNFVRGTRCVSLISGHPLLPTDHSILTQAFPSSGDYCGRSYLYHTTVEPLLTHRSRWKAQSMGFEGSWVYRAEPKKKKKSHRKYVYMSPNPKKPSS
;
A
#
# COMPACT_ATOMS: atom_id res chain seq x y z
N MET A 1 3.85 48.04 10.41
CA MET A 1 3.47 49.05 11.42
C MET A 1 1.99 48.89 11.71
N SER A 2 1.65 48.32 12.87
CA SER A 2 0.23 48.12 13.25
C SER A 2 -0.31 49.43 13.81
N GLN A 3 -1.32 50.02 13.18
CA GLN A 3 -2.01 51.20 13.72
C GLN A 3 -2.63 50.82 15.06
N ARG A 4 -2.14 51.43 16.15
CA ARG A 4 -2.73 51.28 17.47
C ARG A 4 -4.12 51.93 17.44
N LEU A 5 -5.16 51.12 17.38
CA LEU A 5 -6.51 51.60 17.60
C LEU A 5 -6.58 52.18 19.02
N HIS A 6 -6.80 53.49 19.12
CA HIS A 6 -6.91 54.23 20.38
C HIS A 6 -8.25 53.99 21.09
N LEU A 7 -8.74 52.75 21.09
CA LEU A 7 -9.99 52.38 21.74
C LEU A 7 -9.77 52.24 23.25
N SER A 8 -10.73 52.75 24.01
CA SER A 8 -10.81 52.52 25.45
C SER A 8 -11.06 51.03 25.72
N SER A 9 -10.61 50.52 26.87
CA SER A 9 -10.82 49.11 27.23
C SER A 9 -12.30 48.73 27.30
N THR A 10 -13.18 49.68 27.61
CA THR A 10 -14.63 49.50 27.65
C THR A 10 -15.23 49.36 26.26
N GLU A 11 -14.81 50.19 25.30
CA GLU A 11 -15.24 50.06 23.91
C GLU A 11 -14.79 48.73 23.31
N ILE A 12 -13.56 48.30 23.61
CA ILE A 12 -13.06 46.98 23.18
C ILE A 12 -13.89 45.86 23.80
N ALA A 13 -14.23 45.97 25.08
CA ALA A 13 -15.05 44.96 25.78
C ALA A 13 -16.46 44.85 25.20
N ILE A 14 -17.11 45.99 24.91
CA ILE A 14 -18.43 46.04 24.28
C ILE A 14 -18.36 45.50 22.84
N PHE A 15 -17.36 45.94 22.07
CA PHE A 15 -17.21 45.55 20.66
C PHE A 15 -16.94 44.05 20.48
N LEU A 16 -16.18 43.43 21.40
CA LEU A 16 -15.85 42.00 21.37
C LEU A 16 -16.81 41.11 22.17
N ASP A 17 -17.80 41.70 22.84
CA ASP A 17 -18.69 41.02 23.78
C ASP A 17 -17.94 40.18 24.83
N MET A 18 -16.94 40.81 25.47
CA MET A 18 -16.06 40.17 26.45
C MET A 18 -16.09 40.92 27.79
N PRO A 19 -15.91 40.23 28.94
CA PRO A 19 -15.78 40.91 30.22
C PRO A 19 -14.59 41.87 30.24
N LEU A 20 -14.81 43.09 30.74
CA LEU A 20 -13.78 44.15 30.83
C LEU A 20 -12.47 43.66 31.48
N ARG A 21 -12.58 42.81 32.49
CA ARG A 21 -11.43 42.21 33.19
C ARG A 21 -10.51 41.43 32.25
N VAL A 22 -11.06 40.71 31.27
CA VAL A 22 -10.26 39.94 30.29
C VAL A 22 -9.51 40.88 29.36
N VAL A 23 -10.16 41.94 28.88
CA VAL A 23 -9.54 42.97 28.04
C VAL A 23 -8.40 43.67 28.77
N GLN A 24 -8.62 44.03 30.04
CA GLN A 24 -7.60 44.65 30.88
C GLN A 24 -6.40 43.72 31.11
N GLN A 25 -6.66 42.43 31.44
CA GLN A 25 -5.60 41.44 31.59
C GLN A 25 -4.80 41.23 30.31
N VAL A 26 -5.48 41.14 29.16
CA VAL A 26 -4.84 41.01 27.84
C VAL A 26 -3.97 42.23 27.52
N ARG A 27 -4.47 43.45 27.74
CA ARG A 27 -3.69 44.68 27.54
C ARG A 27 -2.49 44.75 28.48
N GLN A 28 -2.65 44.35 29.73
CA GLN A 28 -1.56 44.31 30.70
C GLN A 28 -0.46 43.34 30.25
N VAL A 29 -0.83 42.09 29.91
CA VAL A 29 0.12 41.07 29.40
C VAL A 29 0.80 41.56 28.12
N TRP A 30 0.07 42.21 27.22
CA TRP A 30 0.64 42.80 26.01
C TRP A 30 1.64 43.92 26.32
N ASN A 31 1.35 44.79 27.28
CA ASN A 31 2.24 45.89 27.65
C ASN A 31 3.51 45.40 28.37
N GLU A 32 3.41 44.34 29.17
CA GLU A 32 4.54 43.77 29.91
C GLU A 32 5.42 42.86 29.04
N VAL A 33 4.82 41.99 28.24
CA VAL A 33 5.52 40.90 27.52
C VAL A 33 5.62 41.17 26.01
N GLY A 34 4.75 42.01 25.45
CA GLY A 34 4.67 42.25 24.00
C GLY A 34 3.99 41.13 23.21
N GLU A 35 3.51 40.08 23.88
CA GLU A 35 2.84 38.94 23.26
C GLU A 35 1.70 38.44 24.15
N VAL A 36 0.49 38.28 23.60
CA VAL A 36 -0.67 37.70 24.30
C VAL A 36 -0.76 36.21 23.96
N ALA A 37 0.37 35.50 24.08
CA ALA A 37 0.34 34.06 24.06
C ALA A 37 -0.03 33.58 25.46
N ARG A 38 -1.03 32.69 25.57
CA ARG A 38 -1.30 31.99 26.84
C ARG A 38 -0.11 31.09 27.14
N HIS A 39 0.88 31.61 27.86
CA HIS A 39 1.93 30.78 28.42
C HIS A 39 1.26 29.77 29.33
N ARG A 40 1.39 28.47 29.03
CA ARG A 40 0.81 27.42 29.86
C ARG A 40 1.55 27.45 31.20
N THR A 41 0.97 28.13 32.20
CA THR A 41 1.57 28.37 33.52
C THR A 41 1.90 27.07 34.26
N ARG A 42 1.31 25.96 33.83
CA ARG A 42 1.64 24.62 34.29
C ARG A 42 2.32 23.86 33.16
N SER A 43 3.64 23.79 33.23
CA SER A 43 4.41 22.73 32.57
C SER A 43 3.75 21.41 32.96
N GLY A 44 3.28 20.64 31.98
CA GLY A 44 2.73 19.32 32.27
C GLY A 44 3.74 18.45 33.00
N ARG A 45 3.28 17.31 33.53
CA ARG A 45 4.18 16.28 34.08
C ARG A 45 5.31 16.01 33.08
N ALA A 46 6.55 16.01 33.55
CA ALA A 46 7.71 15.72 32.72
C ALA A 46 7.49 14.39 31.96
N PRO A 47 7.83 14.31 30.67
CA PRO A 47 7.73 13.07 29.91
C PRO A 47 8.48 11.94 30.62
N LEU A 48 7.87 10.75 30.69
CA LEU A 48 8.52 9.58 31.29
C LEU A 48 9.73 9.09 30.46
N MET A 49 9.77 9.44 29.18
CA MET A 49 10.79 9.01 28.24
C MET A 49 11.81 10.13 28.04
N SER A 50 13.10 9.81 28.19
CA SER A 50 14.17 10.73 27.87
C SER A 50 14.19 11.04 26.37
N ARG A 51 14.73 12.21 25.99
CA ARG A 51 14.86 12.57 24.57
C ARG A 51 15.69 11.55 23.78
N VAL A 52 16.77 11.04 24.39
CA VAL A 52 17.63 10.02 23.77
C VAL A 52 16.85 8.73 23.48
N ALA A 53 15.99 8.29 24.40
CA ALA A 53 15.16 7.11 24.19
C ALA A 53 14.07 7.34 23.12
N VAL A 54 13.55 8.57 23.02
CA VAL A 54 12.64 8.97 21.91
C VAL A 54 13.35 8.85 20.56
N ASP A 55 14.57 9.38 20.46
CA ASP A 55 15.33 9.39 19.22
C ASP A 55 15.70 7.96 18.78
N MET A 56 16.11 7.10 19.72
CA MET A 56 16.34 5.68 19.46
C MET A 56 15.08 4.98 18.94
N MET A 57 13.94 5.19 19.60
CA MET A 57 12.66 4.61 19.17
C MET A 57 12.26 5.07 17.76
N LEU A 58 12.50 6.33 17.42
CA LEU A 58 12.27 6.84 16.07
C LEU A 58 13.20 6.20 15.05
N GLY A 59 14.50 6.03 15.37
CA GLY A 59 15.45 5.33 14.52
C GLY A 59 15.07 3.87 14.26
N MET A 60 14.58 3.15 15.28
CA MET A 60 14.06 1.79 15.10
C MET A 60 12.88 1.75 14.13
N LEU A 61 11.95 2.70 14.23
CA LEU A 61 10.79 2.78 13.34
C LEU A 61 11.15 3.25 11.91
N GLU A 62 12.21 4.02 11.75
CA GLU A 62 12.72 4.41 10.43
C GLU A 62 13.28 3.21 9.66
N HIS A 63 14.03 2.33 10.35
CA HIS A 63 14.59 1.13 9.74
C HIS A 63 13.57 0.00 9.59
N THR A 64 12.73 -0.20 10.59
CA THR A 64 11.76 -1.29 10.67
C THR A 64 10.41 -0.74 11.14
N PRO A 65 9.59 -0.19 10.22
CA PRO A 65 8.33 0.44 10.60
C PRO A 65 7.27 -0.57 11.05
N ASP A 66 7.51 -1.86 10.90
CA ASP A 66 6.60 -2.95 11.24
C ASP A 66 6.83 -3.57 12.62
N LEU A 67 7.66 -2.93 13.46
CA LEU A 67 7.86 -3.35 14.85
C LEU A 67 6.57 -3.23 15.67
N TYR A 68 6.32 -4.22 16.51
CA TYR A 68 5.29 -4.18 17.53
C TYR A 68 5.71 -3.33 18.74
N LEU A 69 4.71 -2.94 19.54
CA LEU A 69 4.96 -2.11 20.73
C LEU A 69 5.74 -2.84 21.82
N ASP A 70 5.55 -4.15 21.95
CA ASP A 70 6.29 -5.03 22.87
C ASP A 70 7.73 -5.25 22.40
N GLU A 71 7.98 -5.38 21.10
CA GLU A 71 9.34 -5.41 20.55
C GLU A 71 10.08 -4.09 20.82
N ILE A 72 9.41 -2.94 20.61
CA ILE A 72 9.97 -1.63 20.96
C ILE A 72 10.23 -1.54 22.46
N GLN A 73 9.33 -2.07 23.29
CA GLN A 73 9.50 -2.11 24.75
C GLN A 73 10.74 -2.94 25.14
N GLU A 74 10.90 -4.13 24.56
CA GLU A 74 12.05 -5.00 24.80
C GLU A 74 13.36 -4.33 24.41
N GLN A 75 13.40 -3.66 23.26
CA GLN A 75 14.58 -2.93 22.79
C GLN A 75 14.91 -1.72 23.70
N LEU A 76 13.91 -0.97 24.16
CA LEU A 76 14.11 0.14 25.09
C LEU A 76 14.57 -0.33 26.47
N LEU A 77 14.08 -1.47 26.93
CA LEU A 77 14.53 -2.10 28.17
C LEU A 77 15.98 -2.59 28.03
N ALA A 78 16.32 -3.24 26.92
CA ALA A 78 17.66 -3.79 26.68
C ALA A 78 18.73 -2.70 26.56
N VAL A 79 18.45 -1.59 25.86
CA VAL A 79 19.46 -0.55 25.58
C VAL A 79 19.49 0.56 26.63
N HIS A 80 18.34 0.96 27.17
CA HIS A 80 18.23 2.09 28.09
C HIS A 80 17.81 1.70 29.52
N GLY A 81 17.50 0.43 29.78
CA GLY A 81 16.99 -0.01 31.08
C GLY A 81 15.61 0.59 31.42
N LEU A 82 14.85 1.05 30.42
CA LEU A 82 13.57 1.72 30.62
C LEU A 82 12.41 0.73 30.52
N GLU A 83 11.83 0.38 31.66
CA GLU A 83 10.61 -0.42 31.71
C GLU A 83 9.37 0.48 31.49
N LEU A 84 8.91 0.55 30.24
CA LEU A 84 7.77 1.38 29.85
C LEU A 84 6.54 0.54 29.54
N SER A 85 5.36 0.98 29.99
CA SER A 85 4.12 0.35 29.56
C SER A 85 3.87 0.58 28.05
N LEU A 86 3.25 -0.39 27.38
CA LEU A 86 2.83 -0.28 25.97
C LEU A 86 1.99 0.98 25.71
N ARG A 87 1.17 1.39 26.69
CA ARG A 87 0.36 2.62 26.62
C ARG A 87 1.24 3.87 26.56
N THR A 88 2.30 3.92 27.36
CA THR A 88 3.27 5.02 27.35
C THR A 88 3.91 5.15 25.98
N ILE A 89 4.42 4.04 25.42
CA ILE A 89 5.04 4.01 24.09
C ILE A 89 4.04 4.48 23.02
N CYS A 90 2.81 3.95 23.03
CA CYS A 90 1.75 4.35 22.09
C CYS A 90 1.40 5.84 22.19
N HIS A 91 1.29 6.39 23.40
CA HIS A 91 1.04 7.82 23.60
C HIS A 91 2.20 8.68 23.12
N THR A 92 3.44 8.30 23.42
CA THR A 92 4.63 9.01 22.96
C THR A 92 4.67 9.03 21.42
N LEU A 93 4.45 7.89 20.76
CA LEU A 93 4.37 7.83 19.30
C LEU A 93 3.27 8.75 18.73
N LYS A 94 2.08 8.76 19.33
CA LYS A 94 1.00 9.66 18.91
C LYS A 94 1.36 11.13 19.09
N GLN A 95 2.05 11.49 20.17
CA GLN A 95 2.52 12.87 20.42
C GLN A 95 3.57 13.30 19.38
N LEU A 96 4.39 12.37 18.89
CA LEU A 96 5.35 12.58 17.80
C LEU A 96 4.68 12.60 16.42
N GLY A 97 3.36 12.51 16.34
CA GLY A 97 2.61 12.48 15.08
C GLY A 97 2.71 11.16 14.33
N MET A 98 3.22 10.10 14.98
CA MET A 98 3.25 8.75 14.42
C MET A 98 1.90 8.07 14.64
N THR A 99 1.42 7.37 13.62
CA THR A 99 0.17 6.63 13.66
C THR A 99 0.42 5.21 13.16
N SER A 100 -0.09 4.21 13.89
CA SER A 100 -0.13 2.83 13.40
C SER A 100 -1.18 2.75 12.31
N LYS A 101 -0.73 2.59 11.06
CA LYS A 101 -1.62 2.39 9.92
C LYS A 101 -1.83 0.89 9.74
N LYS A 102 -3.09 0.48 9.78
CA LYS A 102 -3.48 -0.88 9.41
C LYS A 102 -3.35 -0.99 7.90
N ALA A 103 -2.41 -1.79 7.40
CA ALA A 103 -2.12 -1.94 5.98
C ALA A 103 -3.17 -2.76 5.20
N GLY A 104 -4.43 -2.73 5.64
CA GLY A 104 -5.51 -3.51 5.04
C GLY A 104 -6.86 -3.28 5.70
N GLY A 105 -7.18 -2.05 6.12
CA GLY A 105 -8.47 -1.72 6.72
C GLY A 105 -9.38 -0.92 5.78
N PHE A 106 -10.09 -1.62 4.89
CA PHE A 106 -11.35 -1.32 4.16
C PHE A 106 -11.67 0.08 3.57
N PHE A 107 -10.95 1.16 3.88
CA PHE A 107 -10.89 2.34 3.01
C PHE A 107 -9.73 2.13 2.04
N PHE A 108 -10.11 1.56 0.89
CA PHE A 108 -9.29 1.22 -0.27
C PHE A 108 -8.13 2.19 -0.48
N PHE A 109 -6.92 1.65 -0.72
CA PHE A 109 -5.73 2.31 -1.32
C PHE A 109 -4.55 2.80 -0.45
N GLU A 110 -4.46 2.54 0.86
CA GLU A 110 -3.18 2.69 1.61
C GLU A 110 -2.68 1.37 2.18
N ILE A 111 -2.37 0.44 1.27
CA ILE A 111 -1.61 -0.77 1.57
C ILE A 111 -0.15 -0.35 1.80
N LEU A 112 0.54 -0.99 2.75
CA LEU A 112 2.00 -1.05 2.81
C LEU A 112 2.46 -1.48 1.43
N SER A 113 2.80 -0.51 0.58
CA SER A 113 3.33 -0.82 -0.74
C SER A 113 4.67 -1.44 -0.46
N LYS A 114 4.71 -2.76 -0.62
CA LYS A 114 5.92 -3.57 -0.65
C LYS A 114 6.27 -3.71 -2.12
N PRO A 115 6.87 -2.68 -2.75
CA PRO A 115 7.41 -2.88 -4.07
C PRO A 115 8.44 -4.00 -3.93
N ALA A 116 8.27 -5.07 -4.70
CA ALA A 116 9.33 -6.05 -4.76
C ALA A 116 10.58 -5.34 -5.26
N ALA A 117 11.71 -5.51 -4.58
CA ALA A 117 12.97 -4.91 -4.99
C ALA A 117 13.35 -5.31 -6.43
N GLU A 118 12.85 -6.45 -6.89
CA GLU A 118 12.99 -6.96 -8.27
C GLU A 118 12.18 -6.18 -9.32
N ARG A 119 11.29 -5.24 -8.92
CA ARG A 119 10.49 -4.46 -9.87
C ARG A 119 11.37 -3.45 -10.60
N CYS A 120 11.43 -3.58 -11.93
CA CYS A 120 11.99 -2.58 -12.82
C CYS A 120 10.86 -1.67 -13.34
N GLU A 121 10.83 -0.40 -12.91
CA GLU A 121 9.81 0.56 -13.33
C GLU A 121 9.85 0.83 -14.85
N GLU A 122 11.02 0.75 -15.46
CA GLU A 122 11.18 0.87 -16.92
C GLU A 122 10.48 -0.27 -17.65
N ALA A 123 10.69 -1.52 -17.23
CA ALA A 123 10.00 -2.67 -17.81
C ALA A 123 8.48 -2.61 -17.62
N ARG A 124 8.00 -2.01 -16.52
CA ARG A 124 6.55 -1.77 -16.31
C ARG A 124 6.01 -0.72 -17.27
N ARG A 125 6.75 0.36 -17.48
CA ARG A 125 6.38 1.42 -18.42
C ARG A 125 6.31 0.88 -19.84
N GLU A 126 7.33 0.14 -20.28
CA GLU A 126 7.34 -0.52 -21.59
C GLU A 126 6.17 -1.49 -21.74
N PHE A 127 5.94 -2.33 -20.74
CA PHE A 127 4.80 -3.23 -20.74
C PHE A 127 3.46 -2.50 -20.83
N ALA A 128 3.30 -1.40 -20.09
CA ALA A 128 2.08 -0.59 -20.14
C ALA A 128 1.85 0.04 -21.52
N LEU A 129 2.91 0.55 -22.16
CA LEU A 129 2.85 1.09 -23.53
C LEU A 129 2.50 0.00 -24.55
N GLU A 130 3.09 -1.19 -24.41
CA GLU A 130 2.82 -2.32 -25.31
C GLU A 130 1.39 -2.83 -25.17
N VAL A 131 0.93 -3.02 -23.93
CA VAL A 131 -0.44 -3.49 -23.64
C VAL A 131 -1.48 -2.45 -24.04
N GLY A 132 -1.18 -1.16 -23.91
CA GLY A 132 -2.09 -0.07 -24.29
C GLY A 132 -2.45 -0.01 -25.77
N LYS A 133 -1.73 -0.75 -26.64
CA LYS A 133 -2.08 -0.90 -28.07
C LYS A 133 -3.33 -1.77 -28.29
N TYR A 134 -3.69 -2.59 -27.31
CA TYR A 134 -4.81 -3.51 -27.40
C TYR A 134 -6.04 -2.96 -26.68
N PRO A 135 -7.24 -3.15 -27.26
CA PRO A 135 -8.47 -2.74 -26.60
C PRO A 135 -8.73 -3.64 -25.37
N PRO A 136 -9.37 -3.13 -24.30
CA PRO A 136 -9.49 -3.83 -23.02
C PRO A 136 -10.24 -5.17 -23.11
N GLU A 137 -11.10 -5.35 -24.11
CA GLU A 137 -11.84 -6.59 -24.41
C GLU A 137 -10.91 -7.76 -24.74
N TYR A 138 -9.68 -7.49 -25.17
CA TYR A 138 -8.71 -8.50 -25.59
C TYR A 138 -7.75 -8.90 -24.48
N LEU A 139 -7.73 -8.14 -23.39
CA LEU A 139 -6.82 -8.36 -22.29
C LEU A 139 -7.43 -9.38 -21.32
N VAL A 140 -6.79 -10.55 -21.25
CA VAL A 140 -7.08 -11.57 -20.25
C VAL A 140 -5.91 -11.59 -19.28
N THR A 141 -6.20 -11.37 -18.00
CA THR A 141 -5.18 -11.46 -16.96
C THR A 141 -5.26 -12.83 -16.30
N ALA A 142 -4.12 -13.48 -16.19
CA ALA A 142 -3.93 -14.66 -15.37
C ALA A 142 -2.83 -14.31 -14.37
N ASP A 143 -3.15 -14.40 -13.08
CA ASP A 143 -2.15 -14.23 -12.02
C ASP A 143 -1.97 -15.56 -11.29
N GLU A 144 -0.71 -15.85 -10.97
CA GLU A 144 -0.34 -16.98 -10.12
C GLU A 144 -0.16 -16.43 -8.71
N SER A 145 -1.15 -16.66 -7.85
CA SER A 145 -0.98 -16.34 -6.43
C SER A 145 -0.37 -17.54 -5.72
N ALA A 146 0.71 -17.28 -4.98
CA ALA A 146 1.37 -18.26 -4.14
C ALA A 146 1.21 -17.85 -2.68
N VAL A 147 0.72 -18.76 -1.85
CA VAL A 147 0.67 -18.56 -0.40
C VAL A 147 1.95 -19.13 0.19
N ASN A 148 2.72 -18.29 0.88
CA ASN A 148 3.88 -18.73 1.66
C ASN A 148 3.55 -18.58 3.15
N LEU A 149 3.47 -19.71 3.85
CA LEU A 149 3.15 -19.79 5.28
C LEU A 149 4.26 -19.20 6.16
N LEU A 150 5.50 -19.18 5.68
CA LEU A 150 6.65 -18.64 6.41
C LEU A 150 6.77 -17.12 6.29
N THR A 151 6.02 -16.51 5.37
CA THR A 151 5.97 -15.05 5.25
C THR A 151 4.75 -14.50 5.99
N THR A 152 4.74 -14.63 7.31
CA THR A 152 3.81 -13.91 8.18
C THR A 152 4.26 -12.46 8.27
N TYR A 153 4.05 -11.72 7.19
CA TYR A 153 4.30 -10.30 7.19
C TYR A 153 3.33 -9.59 8.12
N HIS A 154 3.84 -8.63 8.89
CA HIS A 154 2.98 -7.75 9.66
C HIS A 154 2.12 -6.90 8.72
N ILE A 155 0.83 -6.84 9.06
CA ILE A 155 -0.17 -6.06 8.36
C ILE A 155 -0.16 -4.63 8.86
N ASN A 156 0.51 -4.30 9.96
CA ASN A 156 0.53 -2.93 10.48
C ASN A 156 1.93 -2.35 10.37
N GLY A 157 2.01 -1.05 10.10
CA GLY A 157 3.26 -0.31 10.13
C GLY A 157 3.05 1.08 10.69
N TRP A 158 4.05 1.59 11.38
CA TRP A 158 4.10 2.97 11.86
C TRP A 158 4.57 3.90 10.75
N SER A 159 3.95 5.07 10.67
CA SER A 159 4.41 6.19 9.85
C SER A 159 3.86 7.51 10.38
N HIS A 160 4.47 8.62 9.96
CA HIS A 160 3.93 9.94 10.25
C HIS A 160 2.52 10.09 9.68
N LYS A 161 1.66 10.82 10.39
CA LYS A 161 0.31 11.15 9.92
C LYS A 161 0.36 11.77 8.52
N GLY A 162 -0.45 11.25 7.61
CA GLY A 162 -0.47 11.67 6.20
C GLY A 162 0.59 11.02 5.30
N THR A 163 1.55 10.28 5.84
CA THR A 163 2.56 9.56 5.05
C THR A 163 2.29 8.06 5.01
N ARG A 164 2.63 7.38 3.92
CA ARG A 164 2.53 5.92 3.82
C ARG A 164 3.75 5.27 4.46
N SER A 165 3.52 4.27 5.31
CA SER A 165 4.60 3.37 5.73
C SER A 165 5.07 2.59 4.50
N ARG A 166 6.39 2.51 4.30
CA ARG A 166 7.01 1.79 3.18
C ARG A 166 8.04 0.85 3.79
N LYS A 167 7.97 -0.43 3.42
CA LYS A 167 9.00 -1.41 3.75
C LYS A 167 9.45 -2.07 2.46
N ALA A 168 10.72 -1.89 2.12
CA ALA A 168 11.34 -2.69 1.07
C ALA A 168 11.49 -4.11 1.61
N CYS A 169 10.99 -5.10 0.88
CA CYS A 169 11.20 -6.50 1.22
C CYS A 169 11.70 -7.26 0.01
N ASN A 170 12.69 -8.11 0.25
CA ASN A 170 13.18 -9.07 -0.72
C ASN A 170 12.16 -10.21 -0.77
N PHE A 171 11.43 -10.32 -1.87
CA PHE A 171 10.51 -11.43 -2.08
C PHE A 171 11.31 -12.66 -2.53
N VAL A 172 11.98 -13.31 -1.58
CA VAL A 172 12.61 -14.61 -1.86
C VAL A 172 11.49 -15.61 -2.14
N ARG A 173 11.46 -16.16 -3.35
CA ARG A 173 10.51 -17.21 -3.74
C ARG A 173 10.90 -18.51 -3.04
N GLY A 174 10.46 -18.67 -1.79
CA GLY A 174 10.57 -19.94 -1.07
C GLY A 174 9.71 -21.04 -1.72
N THR A 175 9.85 -22.27 -1.21
CA THR A 175 9.03 -23.42 -1.59
C THR A 175 7.56 -23.08 -1.42
N ARG A 176 6.81 -23.05 -2.53
CA ARG A 176 5.42 -22.59 -2.58
C ARG A 176 4.51 -23.76 -2.22
N CYS A 177 3.55 -23.57 -1.33
CA CYS A 177 2.67 -24.65 -0.90
C CYS A 177 1.45 -24.85 -1.81
N VAL A 178 0.97 -23.78 -2.46
CA VAL A 178 -0.20 -23.79 -3.35
C VAL A 178 -0.06 -22.67 -4.38
N SER A 179 -0.34 -22.97 -5.65
CA SER A 179 -0.55 -21.98 -6.71
C SER A 179 -2.02 -21.94 -7.09
N LEU A 180 -2.63 -20.77 -6.96
CA LEU A 180 -3.98 -20.50 -7.48
C LEU A 180 -3.85 -19.71 -8.78
N ILE A 181 -4.48 -20.22 -9.83
CA ILE A 181 -4.61 -19.50 -11.10
C ILE A 181 -6.04 -18.98 -11.17
N SER A 182 -6.19 -17.66 -11.23
CA SER A 182 -7.48 -16.99 -11.48
C SER A 182 -7.41 -16.24 -12.81
N GLY A 183 -8.33 -16.56 -13.72
CA GLY A 183 -8.53 -15.80 -14.96
C GLY A 183 -9.66 -14.80 -14.79
N HIS A 184 -9.38 -13.52 -15.00
CA HIS A 184 -10.40 -12.47 -14.98
C HIS A 184 -10.47 -11.73 -16.31
N PRO A 185 -11.66 -11.64 -16.94
CA PRO A 185 -11.89 -10.64 -17.97
C PRO A 185 -11.86 -9.23 -17.35
N LEU A 186 -11.27 -8.28 -18.07
CA LEU A 186 -11.15 -6.88 -17.60
C LEU A 186 -12.47 -6.11 -17.61
N LEU A 187 -13.49 -6.61 -18.32
CA LEU A 187 -14.80 -5.99 -18.41
C LEU A 187 -15.86 -6.77 -17.62
N PRO A 188 -16.82 -6.09 -16.97
CA PRO A 188 -17.67 -6.67 -15.92
C PRO A 188 -18.84 -7.49 -16.46
N THR A 189 -18.90 -7.78 -17.75
CA THR A 189 -20.13 -8.30 -18.35
C THR A 189 -20.45 -9.73 -17.93
N ASP A 190 -19.47 -10.50 -17.42
CA ASP A 190 -19.70 -11.87 -16.94
C ASP A 190 -18.82 -12.23 -15.73
N HIS A 191 -19.45 -12.55 -14.59
CA HIS A 191 -18.80 -12.79 -13.29
C HIS A 191 -18.17 -14.18 -13.11
N SER A 192 -17.90 -14.94 -14.18
CA SER A 192 -17.35 -16.30 -14.02
C SER A 192 -15.83 -16.27 -13.77
N ILE A 193 -15.44 -16.56 -12.53
CA ILE A 193 -14.04 -16.72 -12.11
C ILE A 193 -13.72 -18.22 -12.16
N LEU A 194 -12.77 -18.62 -13.00
CA LEU A 194 -12.22 -19.97 -12.92
C LEU A 194 -11.00 -19.93 -11.99
N THR A 195 -11.15 -20.59 -10.84
CA THR A 195 -10.09 -20.77 -9.86
C THR A 195 -9.75 -22.25 -9.75
N GLN A 196 -8.49 -22.61 -10.01
CA GLN A 196 -7.98 -23.96 -9.77
C GLN A 196 -6.81 -23.90 -8.77
N ALA A 197 -6.82 -24.80 -7.79
CA ALA A 197 -5.77 -24.96 -6.80
C ALA A 197 -4.97 -26.24 -7.10
N PHE A 198 -3.64 -26.14 -7.01
CA PHE A 198 -2.74 -27.28 -7.24
C PHE A 198 -1.89 -27.55 -5.99
N PRO A 199 -1.78 -28.81 -5.52
CA PRO A 199 -0.90 -29.18 -4.42
C PRO A 199 0.57 -29.17 -4.86
N SER A 200 1.44 -28.63 -4.01
CA SER A 200 2.87 -28.35 -4.28
C SER A 200 3.81 -29.55 -4.36
N SER A 201 3.31 -30.78 -4.36
CA SER A 201 4.15 -31.98 -4.17
C SER A 201 5.00 -32.39 -5.38
N GLY A 202 5.30 -31.49 -6.32
CA GLY A 202 6.20 -31.79 -7.44
C GLY A 202 6.86 -30.54 -8.02
N ASP A 203 8.18 -30.60 -8.23
CA ASP A 203 8.93 -29.60 -8.99
C ASP A 203 8.34 -29.46 -10.41
N TYR A 204 7.58 -28.40 -10.63
CA TYR A 204 6.91 -28.15 -11.91
C TYR A 204 7.92 -27.74 -12.99
N CYS A 205 8.33 -28.69 -13.84
CA CYS A 205 9.13 -28.41 -15.03
C CYS A 205 8.25 -27.75 -16.13
N GLY A 206 8.38 -26.43 -16.26
CA GLY A 206 7.45 -25.50 -16.95
C GLY A 206 7.27 -25.57 -18.48
N ARG A 207 7.07 -26.75 -19.08
CA ARG A 207 6.71 -26.86 -20.51
C ARG A 207 5.46 -27.67 -20.84
N SER A 208 5.13 -28.75 -20.13
CA SER A 208 4.03 -29.65 -20.54
C SER A 208 2.67 -29.34 -19.91
N TYR A 209 2.62 -28.79 -18.70
CA TYR A 209 1.36 -28.68 -17.93
C TYR A 209 0.48 -27.47 -18.23
N LEU A 210 1.06 -26.35 -18.71
CA LEU A 210 0.28 -25.14 -19.03
C LEU A 210 -0.66 -25.34 -20.23
N TYR A 211 -0.36 -26.27 -21.13
CA TYR A 211 -1.19 -26.49 -22.32
C TYR A 211 -2.36 -27.43 -22.07
N HIS A 212 -2.12 -28.62 -21.52
CA HIS A 212 -3.13 -29.68 -21.50
C HIS A 212 -4.15 -29.58 -20.36
N THR A 213 -3.80 -28.93 -19.24
CA THR A 213 -4.67 -28.92 -18.04
C THR A 213 -5.41 -27.61 -17.80
N THR A 214 -4.91 -26.48 -18.31
CA THR A 214 -5.46 -25.15 -17.97
C THR A 214 -5.89 -24.35 -19.18
N VAL A 215 -5.06 -24.25 -20.22
CA VAL A 215 -5.38 -23.43 -21.40
C VAL A 215 -6.44 -24.08 -22.28
N GLU A 216 -6.37 -25.40 -22.55
CA GLU A 216 -7.41 -26.06 -23.34
C GLU A 216 -8.81 -26.01 -22.72
N PRO A 217 -9.02 -26.29 -21.42
CA PRO A 217 -10.35 -26.14 -20.80
C PRO A 217 -10.86 -24.69 -20.85
N LEU A 218 -10.00 -23.69 -20.67
CA LEU A 218 -10.35 -22.27 -20.80
C LEU A 218 -10.74 -21.90 -22.23
N LEU A 219 -9.98 -22.37 -23.21
CA LEU A 219 -10.26 -22.15 -24.64
C LEU A 219 -11.52 -22.88 -25.07
N THR A 220 -11.73 -24.11 -24.61
CA THR A 220 -12.90 -24.94 -24.90
C THR A 220 -14.16 -24.32 -24.29
N HIS A 221 -14.08 -23.82 -23.05
CA HIS A 221 -15.18 -23.08 -22.42
C HIS A 221 -15.51 -21.81 -23.21
N ARG A 222 -14.51 -21.03 -23.64
CA ARG A 222 -14.74 -19.78 -24.40
C ARG A 222 -15.25 -20.01 -25.83
N SER A 223 -14.79 -21.07 -26.50
CA SER A 223 -15.24 -21.45 -27.85
C SER A 223 -16.75 -21.74 -27.86
N ARG A 224 -17.26 -22.36 -26.79
CA ARG A 224 -18.69 -22.63 -26.60
C ARG A 224 -19.53 -21.35 -26.42
N TRP A 225 -18.96 -20.29 -25.83
CA TRP A 225 -19.65 -19.03 -25.55
C TRP A 225 -19.71 -18.07 -26.76
N LYS A 226 -18.67 -18.04 -27.61
CA LYS A 226 -18.68 -17.19 -28.82
C LYS A 226 -19.43 -17.79 -30.01
N ALA A 227 -19.53 -19.12 -30.09
CA ALA A 227 -20.34 -19.78 -31.12
C ALA A 227 -21.84 -19.43 -31.01
N GLN A 228 -22.33 -19.04 -29.81
CA GLN A 228 -23.73 -18.67 -29.59
C GLN A 228 -24.04 -17.18 -29.75
N SER A 229 -23.05 -16.27 -29.74
CA SER A 229 -23.32 -14.83 -29.58
C SER A 229 -22.90 -13.92 -30.74
N MET A 230 -21.99 -14.33 -31.65
CA MET A 230 -21.44 -13.37 -32.64
C MET A 230 -21.18 -13.89 -34.08
N GLY A 231 -21.61 -15.10 -34.47
CA GLY A 231 -21.53 -15.54 -35.87
C GLY A 231 -20.13 -15.49 -36.52
N PHE A 232 -19.07 -15.62 -35.72
CA PHE A 232 -17.68 -15.53 -36.19
C PHE A 232 -17.06 -16.93 -36.30
N GLU A 233 -16.97 -17.46 -37.52
CA GLU A 233 -16.15 -18.62 -37.85
C GLU A 233 -14.72 -18.17 -38.20
N GLY A 234 -13.75 -18.47 -37.31
CA GLY A 234 -12.34 -18.20 -37.55
C GLY A 234 -11.47 -19.09 -36.68
N SER A 235 -10.42 -19.68 -37.26
CA SER A 235 -9.43 -20.49 -36.55
C SER A 235 -8.38 -19.60 -35.87
N TRP A 236 -8.00 -19.95 -34.63
CA TRP A 236 -7.07 -19.17 -33.82
C TRP A 236 -5.68 -19.81 -33.82
N VAL A 237 -4.62 -19.01 -34.01
CA VAL A 237 -3.24 -19.49 -34.04
C VAL A 237 -2.45 -18.90 -32.87
N TYR A 238 -1.86 -19.78 -32.06
CA TYR A 238 -0.96 -19.41 -30.99
C TYR A 238 0.47 -19.21 -31.52
N ARG A 239 1.14 -18.12 -31.13
CA ARG A 239 2.56 -17.89 -31.43
C ARG A 239 3.35 -17.73 -30.13
N ALA A 240 4.15 -18.74 -29.76
CA ALA A 240 5.21 -18.59 -28.77
C ALA A 240 6.44 -18.02 -29.45
N GLU A 241 7.03 -16.97 -28.88
CA GLU A 241 8.35 -16.52 -29.34
C GLU A 241 9.47 -17.50 -28.92
N PRO A 242 10.44 -17.77 -29.81
CA PRO A 242 11.59 -18.60 -29.48
C PRO A 242 12.51 -17.91 -28.45
N LYS A 243 12.95 -18.67 -27.45
CA LYS A 243 13.79 -18.17 -26.35
C LYS A 243 15.16 -17.66 -26.85
N LYS A 244 15.45 -16.38 -26.69
CA LYS A 244 16.85 -15.90 -26.59
C LYS A 244 17.34 -16.09 -25.15
N LYS A 245 18.52 -16.70 -24.97
CA LYS A 245 19.07 -17.09 -23.67
C LYS A 245 19.34 -15.86 -22.78
N LYS A 246 18.97 -16.00 -21.49
CA LYS A 246 19.28 -15.15 -20.32
C LYS A 246 18.49 -13.84 -20.16
N LYS A 247 17.28 -13.96 -19.60
CA LYS A 247 16.73 -13.17 -18.47
C LYS A 247 15.30 -13.70 -18.18
N SER A 248 14.84 -13.64 -16.94
CA SER A 248 13.49 -14.09 -16.54
C SER A 248 12.42 -13.36 -17.36
N HIS A 249 11.69 -14.07 -18.22
CA HIS A 249 10.60 -13.51 -19.02
C HIS A 249 9.24 -14.03 -18.53
N ARG A 250 8.28 -13.13 -18.34
CA ARG A 250 6.85 -13.48 -18.30
C ARG A 250 6.43 -13.92 -19.70
N LYS A 251 5.64 -15.00 -19.79
CA LYS A 251 5.01 -15.44 -21.04
C LYS A 251 3.70 -14.66 -21.18
N TYR A 252 3.54 -13.94 -22.27
CA TYR A 252 2.27 -13.33 -22.64
C TYR A 252 1.66 -14.13 -23.79
N VAL A 253 0.33 -14.25 -23.78
CA VAL A 253 -0.44 -14.93 -24.81
C VAL A 253 -1.28 -13.86 -25.48
N TYR A 254 -1.00 -13.59 -26.75
CA TYR A 254 -1.81 -12.67 -27.56
C TYR A 254 -2.69 -13.47 -28.50
N MET A 255 -3.97 -13.08 -28.59
CA MET A 255 -4.92 -13.62 -29.55
C MET A 255 -5.08 -12.60 -30.67
N SER A 256 -4.73 -12.97 -31.90
CA SER A 256 -4.96 -12.15 -33.08
C SER A 256 -5.99 -12.84 -33.98
N PRO A 257 -7.03 -12.13 -34.46
CA PRO A 257 -7.94 -12.69 -35.44
C PRO A 257 -7.21 -13.01 -36.74
N ASN A 258 -7.42 -14.21 -37.26
CA ASN A 258 -6.84 -14.65 -38.52
C ASN A 258 -7.40 -13.76 -39.66
N PRO A 259 -6.58 -13.07 -40.46
CA PRO A 259 -7.09 -12.26 -41.56
C PRO A 259 -7.85 -13.18 -42.51
N LYS A 260 -9.16 -12.94 -42.67
CA LYS A 260 -9.99 -13.69 -43.62
C LYS A 260 -9.33 -13.58 -45.00
N LYS A 261 -8.96 -14.72 -45.59
CA LYS A 261 -8.58 -14.74 -47.01
C LYS A 261 -9.78 -14.20 -47.80
N PRO A 262 -9.58 -13.25 -48.73
CA PRO A 262 -10.67 -12.79 -49.56
C PRO A 262 -11.26 -14.01 -50.28
N SER A 263 -12.55 -14.24 -50.11
CA SER A 263 -13.28 -15.26 -50.85
C SER A 263 -13.24 -14.88 -52.33
N SER A 264 -12.52 -15.68 -53.11
CA SER A 264 -12.51 -15.68 -54.57
C SER A 264 -13.86 -16.08 -55.13
#